data_AF-A0A8D2K1H5-F1
#
_entry.id   AF-A0A8D2K1H5-F1
#
_cell.length_a   1.000
_cell.length_b   1.000
_cell.length_c   1.000
_cell.angle_alpha   90.00
_cell.angle_beta   90.00
_cell.angle_gamma   90.00
#
_symmetry.space_group_name_H-M   'P 1'
#
loop_
_entity.id
_entity.type
_entity.pdbx_description
1 polymer ?
#
loop_
_entity_poly.entity_id
_entity_poly.type
_entity_poly.pdbx_seq_one_letter_code
_entity_poly.pdbx_strand_id
1 'polypeptide(L)'
;MLSEVLLVSAPGKVILHGEHAVVHGKVALAVALNLRTFLRLQPHSNGKVDLSLPNIGIKWAWDVARLQLLDTSFLGSHSVMQDGVQWCDHRSLLPPPGLKRSSCLRLPSSWDHKCA
;
A
#
# COMPACT_ATOMS: atom_id res chain seq x y z
N MET A 1 18.51 1.36 -14.86
CA MET A 1 17.71 0.83 -13.74
C MET A 1 18.45 1.13 -12.45
N LEU A 2 17.74 1.45 -11.37
CA LEU A 2 18.35 1.70 -10.06
C LEU A 2 19.14 0.46 -9.63
N SER A 3 20.45 0.62 -9.41
CA SER A 3 21.35 -0.42 -8.89
C SER A 3 21.31 -0.50 -7.36
N GLU A 4 20.50 0.34 -6.72
CA GLU A 4 20.42 0.47 -5.27
C GLU A 4 19.30 -0.38 -4.69
N VAL A 5 19.51 -0.83 -3.45
CA VAL A 5 18.47 -1.50 -2.66
C VAL A 5 17.44 -0.46 -2.22
N LEU A 6 16.18 -0.66 -2.60
CA LEU A 6 15.09 0.19 -2.19
C LEU A 6 14.42 -0.39 -0.94
N LEU A 7 14.40 0.38 0.14
CA LEU A 7 13.69 0.05 1.37
C LEU A 7 12.51 1.01 1.55
N VAL A 8 11.29 0.48 1.54
CA VAL A 8 10.07 1.26 1.75
C VAL A 8 9.27 0.70 2.93
N SER A 9 8.47 1.55 3.56
CA SER A 9 7.57 1.14 4.63
C SER A 9 6.22 1.84 4.54
N ALA A 10 5.16 1.16 4.97
CA ALA A 10 3.82 1.71 5.07
C ALA A 10 3.23 1.43 6.46
N PRO A 11 2.55 2.39 7.10
CA PRO A 11 1.88 2.18 8.38
C PRO A 11 0.58 1.37 8.24
N GLY A 12 0.16 0.70 9.30
CA GLY A 12 -1.18 0.13 9.43
C GLY A 12 -2.25 1.22 9.61
N LYS A 13 -3.52 0.82 9.69
CA LYS A 13 -4.63 1.71 10.06
C LYS A 13 -5.46 1.16 11.20
N VAL A 14 -6.11 2.06 11.95
CA VAL A 14 -7.14 1.73 12.95
C VAL A 14 -8.32 2.67 12.76
N ILE A 15 -9.53 2.21 13.03
CA ILE A 15 -10.72 3.06 13.09
C ILE A 15 -10.86 3.55 14.53
N LEU A 16 -10.80 4.86 14.76
CA LEU A 16 -11.03 5.44 16.09
C LEU A 16 -12.53 5.52 16.39
N HIS A 17 -13.34 5.94 15.39
CA HIS A 17 -14.78 6.08 15.53
C HIS A 17 -15.52 5.74 14.23
N GLY A 18 -16.76 5.30 14.37
CA GLY A 18 -17.66 5.02 13.25
C GLY A 18 -17.51 3.62 12.65
N GLU A 19 -16.98 2.64 13.41
CA GLU A 19 -16.75 1.25 12.98
C GLU A 19 -17.97 0.60 12.29
N HIS A 20 -19.10 0.50 12.98
CA HIS A 20 -20.34 -0.06 12.43
C HIS A 20 -21.22 1.03 11.79
N ALA A 21 -21.02 2.29 12.16
CA ALA A 21 -21.80 3.40 11.62
C ALA A 21 -21.52 3.67 10.13
N VAL A 22 -20.29 3.42 9.67
CA VAL A 22 -19.90 3.59 8.26
C VAL A 22 -20.69 2.67 7.32
N VAL A 23 -21.11 1.50 7.80
CA VAL A 23 -21.94 0.55 7.05
C VAL A 23 -23.31 1.16 6.71
N HIS A 24 -23.78 2.11 7.51
CA HIS A 24 -25.04 2.83 7.31
C HIS A 24 -24.83 4.25 6.71
N GLY A 25 -23.71 4.48 6.02
CA GLY A 25 -23.42 5.74 5.34
C GLY A 25 -23.06 6.91 6.27
N LYS A 26 -22.71 6.64 7.53
CA LYS A 26 -22.20 7.66 8.46
C LYS A 26 -20.69 7.81 8.32
N VAL A 27 -20.17 8.94 8.79
CA VAL A 27 -18.73 9.23 8.76
C VAL A 27 -17.99 8.35 9.77
N ALA A 28 -16.81 7.87 9.38
CA ALA A 28 -15.87 7.20 10.26
C ALA A 28 -14.50 7.91 10.22
N LEU A 29 -13.76 7.78 11.32
CA LEU A 29 -12.42 8.34 11.46
C LEU A 29 -11.41 7.21 11.58
N ALA A 30 -10.50 7.13 10.62
CA ALA A 30 -9.39 6.20 10.64
C ALA A 30 -8.07 6.95 10.80
N VAL A 31 -7.12 6.35 11.51
CA VAL A 31 -5.78 6.91 11.74
C VAL A 31 -4.71 5.89 11.39
N ALA A 32 -3.52 6.39 11.05
CA ALA A 32 -2.35 5.57 10.82
C ALA A 32 -1.84 5.02 12.15
N LEU A 33 -1.64 3.70 12.21
CA LEU A 33 -0.98 3.02 13.31
C LEU A 33 0.50 2.92 12.98
N ASN A 34 1.39 3.38 13.86
CA ASN A 34 2.84 3.32 13.65
C ASN A 34 3.45 1.88 13.71
N LEU A 35 2.62 0.84 13.53
CA LEU A 35 3.05 -0.52 13.21
C LEU A 35 3.24 -0.59 11.70
N ARG A 36 4.49 -0.66 11.24
CA ARG A 36 4.85 -0.55 9.83
C ARG A 36 5.14 -1.89 9.20
N THR A 37 4.66 -2.06 7.97
CA THR A 37 5.08 -3.15 7.08
C THR A 37 6.24 -2.65 6.24
N PHE A 38 7.31 -3.44 6.14
CA PHE A 38 8.50 -3.11 5.38
C PHE A 38 8.60 -3.96 4.12
N LEU A 39 9.03 -3.34 3.02
CA LEU A 39 9.35 -4.02 1.77
C LEU A 39 10.77 -3.63 1.36
N ARG A 40 11.60 -4.65 1.13
CA ARG A 40 12.96 -4.51 0.62
C ARG A 40 12.99 -5.04 -0.80
N LEU A 41 13.29 -4.17 -1.75
CA LEU A 41 13.46 -4.50 -3.15
C LEU A 41 14.94 -4.39 -3.51
N GLN A 42 15.51 -5.49 -3.98
CA GLN A 42 16.92 -5.58 -4.36
C GLN A 42 17.01 -6.04 -5.82
N PRO A 43 17.62 -5.23 -6.70
CA PRO A 43 17.88 -5.66 -8.07
C PRO A 43 18.76 -6.91 -8.07
N HIS A 44 18.43 -7.88 -8.91
CA HIS A 44 19.21 -9.10 -9.09
C HIS A 44 19.44 -9.36 -10.57
N SER A 45 20.64 -9.80 -10.94
CA SER A 45 21.03 -10.12 -12.32
C SER A 45 20.82 -11.60 -12.71
N ASN A 46 20.07 -12.38 -11.93
CA ASN A 46 19.90 -13.82 -12.13
C ASN A 46 18.77 -14.18 -13.10
N GLY A 47 18.08 -13.18 -13.68
CA GLY A 47 16.91 -13.40 -14.52
C GLY A 47 15.72 -13.99 -13.77
N LYS A 48 15.67 -13.88 -12.44
CA LYS A 48 14.54 -14.35 -11.62
C LYS A 48 13.94 -13.21 -10.80
N VAL A 49 12.66 -13.36 -10.49
CA VAL A 49 11.92 -12.52 -9.54
C VAL A 49 11.66 -13.36 -8.30
N ASP A 50 12.26 -12.97 -7.18
CA ASP A 50 12.07 -13.64 -5.89
C ASP A 50 11.10 -12.84 -5.01
N LEU A 51 10.09 -13.51 -4.44
CA LEU A 51 9.20 -12.95 -3.42
C LEU A 51 9.33 -13.77 -2.14
N SER A 52 9.74 -13.12 -1.05
CA SER A 52 9.88 -13.72 0.27
C SER A 52 8.98 -13.02 1.27
N LEU A 53 8.07 -13.77 1.89
CA LEU A 53 7.11 -13.30 2.89
C LEU A 53 7.38 -14.05 4.22
N PRO A 54 8.35 -13.58 5.02
CA PRO A 54 8.84 -14.32 6.20
C PRO A 54 7.76 -14.52 7.27
N ASN A 55 6.83 -13.56 7.42
CA ASN A 55 5.76 -13.63 8.42
C ASN A 55 4.78 -14.80 8.19
N ILE A 56 4.68 -15.29 6.95
CA ILE A 56 3.83 -16.43 6.58
C ILE A 56 4.65 -17.64 6.12
N GLY A 57 5.98 -17.56 6.16
CA GLY A 57 6.88 -18.65 5.77
C GLY A 57 6.90 -18.98 4.27
N ILE A 58 6.47 -18.07 3.40
CA ILE A 58 6.36 -18.33 1.96
C ILE A 58 7.54 -17.70 1.22
N LYS A 59 8.11 -18.48 0.29
CA LYS A 59 9.10 -18.01 -0.68
C LYS A 59 8.75 -18.54 -2.07
N TRP A 60 8.67 -17.64 -3.03
CA TRP A 60 8.45 -17.95 -4.44
C TRP A 60 9.56 -17.34 -5.29
N ALA A 61 9.84 -18.00 -6.41
CA ALA A 61 10.81 -17.56 -7.39
C ALA A 61 10.23 -17.84 -8.78
N TRP A 62 10.18 -16.82 -9.63
CA TRP A 62 9.75 -16.93 -11.01
C TRP A 62 10.89 -16.61 -11.95
N ASP A 63 10.94 -17.31 -13.07
CA ASP A 63 11.87 -17.02 -14.15
C ASP A 63 11.33 -15.90 -15.04
N VAL A 64 12.13 -14.86 -15.28
CA VAL A 64 11.72 -13.68 -16.04
C VAL A 64 11.40 -14.04 -17.49
N ALA A 65 12.14 -14.96 -18.11
CA ALA A 65 11.87 -15.36 -19.48
C ALA A 65 10.52 -16.07 -19.61
N ARG A 66 10.14 -16.88 -18.61
CA ARG A 66 8.80 -17.51 -18.55
C ARG A 66 7.69 -16.48 -18.35
N LEU A 67 7.90 -15.47 -17.50
CA LEU A 67 6.93 -14.39 -17.29
C LEU A 67 6.71 -13.56 -18.56
N GLN A 68 7.79 -13.26 -19.30
CA GLN A 68 7.73 -12.56 -20.59
C GLN A 68 7.00 -13.38 -21.67
N LEU A 69 7.17 -14.71 -21.67
CA LEU A 69 6.45 -15.60 -22.59
C LEU A 69 4.95 -15.64 -22.27
N LEU A 70 4.58 -15.64 -20.99
CA LEU A 70 3.18 -15.55 -20.60
C LEU A 70 2.56 -14.23 -21.07
N ASP A 71 3.23 -13.10 -20.84
CA ASP A 71 2.76 -11.77 -21.26
C ASP A 71 2.51 -11.70 -22.78
N THR A 72 3.43 -12.25 -23.58
CA THR A 72 3.25 -12.32 -25.05
C THR A 72 2.15 -13.28 -25.49
N SER A 73 1.87 -14.35 -24.73
CA SER A 73 0.74 -15.27 -25.02
C SER A 73 -0.62 -14.64 -24.72
N PHE A 74 -0.71 -13.77 -23.69
CA PHE A 74 -1.92 -13.00 -23.38
C PHE A 74 -2.18 -11.90 -24.42
N LEU A 75 -1.12 -11.23 -24.89
CA LEU A 75 -1.19 -10.22 -25.97
C LEU A 75 -1.38 -10.81 -27.38
N GLY A 76 -1.01 -12.07 -27.59
CA GLY A 76 -1.12 -12.76 -28.89
C GLY A 76 -2.47 -13.44 -29.17
N SER A 77 -3.36 -13.55 -28.17
CA SER A 77 -4.61 -14.30 -28.31
C SER A 77 -5.89 -13.47 -28.28
N HIS A 78 -5.89 -12.21 -27.81
CA HIS A 78 -7.06 -11.34 -27.94
C HIS A 78 -6.66 -9.87 -28.07
N SER A 79 -7.37 -9.18 -28.97
CA SER A 79 -7.41 -7.74 -29.20
C SER A 79 -6.90 -6.92 -28.01
N VAL A 80 -5.92 -6.05 -28.29
CA VAL A 80 -5.49 -4.94 -27.44
C VAL A 80 -6.69 -4.31 -26.73
N MET A 81 -6.93 -4.70 -25.49
CA MET A 81 -7.59 -3.83 -24.52
C MET A 81 -6.47 -2.89 -24.08
N GLN A 82 -6.42 -1.72 -24.72
CA GLN A 82 -5.79 -0.54 -24.11
C GLN A 82 -6.58 -0.21 -22.85
N ASP A 83 -6.40 -0.99 -21.79
CA ASP A 83 -6.75 -0.52 -20.46
C ASP A 83 -5.56 0.29 -19.99
N GLY A 84 -5.53 1.54 -20.45
CA GLY A 84 -4.61 2.56 -19.98
C GLY A 84 -4.89 2.78 -18.50
N VAL A 85 -4.26 1.99 -17.64
CA VAL A 85 -4.16 2.31 -16.22
C VAL A 85 -3.32 3.58 -16.13
N GLN A 86 -4.02 4.71 -16.18
CA GLN A 86 -3.46 6.01 -15.90
C GLN A 86 -3.04 6.00 -14.45
N TRP A 87 -1.76 5.80 -14.22
CA TRP A 87 -1.14 6.04 -12.92
C TRP A 87 -1.37 7.51 -12.60
N CYS A 88 -2.37 7.79 -11.75
CA CYS A 88 -2.62 9.12 -11.26
C CYS A 88 -1.33 9.64 -10.60
N ASP A 89 -0.78 10.72 -11.15
CA ASP A 89 0.28 11.46 -10.49
C ASP A 89 -0.19 11.83 -9.08
N HIS A 90 0.54 11.32 -8.09
CA HIS A 90 0.24 11.36 -6.66
C HIS A 90 0.23 12.78 -6.04
N ARG A 91 0.16 13.84 -6.85
CA ARG A 91 0.14 15.24 -6.41
C ARG A 91 -1.21 15.95 -6.56
N SER A 92 -2.26 15.29 -7.07
CA SER A 92 -3.55 15.95 -7.37
C SER A 92 -4.71 15.58 -6.44
N LEU A 93 -4.44 15.13 -5.21
CA LEU A 93 -5.49 15.03 -4.18
C LEU A 93 -5.78 16.44 -3.61
N LEU A 94 -6.50 17.24 -4.38
CA LEU A 94 -7.24 18.37 -3.81
C LEU A 94 -8.26 17.78 -2.80
N PRO A 95 -8.26 18.23 -1.54
CA PRO A 95 -9.24 17.72 -0.58
C PRO A 95 -10.65 18.13 -1.01
N PRO A 96 -11.67 17.27 -0.80
CA PRO A 96 -13.05 17.59 -1.13
C PRO A 96 -13.49 18.91 -0.48
N PRO A 97 -14.30 19.73 -1.18
CA PRO A 97 -14.68 21.06 -0.72
C PRO A 97 -15.56 20.93 0.53
N GLY A 98 -14.96 21.08 1.70
CA GLY A 98 -15.64 20.91 2.98
C GLY A 98 -14.76 20.33 4.09
N LEU A 99 -13.63 19.71 3.74
CA LEU A 99 -12.67 19.23 4.73
C LEU A 99 -11.76 20.39 5.17
N LYS A 100 -12.16 21.14 6.21
CA LYS A 100 -11.29 22.09 6.89
C LYS A 100 -9.99 21.37 7.25
N ARG A 101 -8.86 21.90 6.76
CA ARG A 101 -7.51 21.51 7.20
C ARG A 101 -7.38 21.86 8.69
N SER A 102 -7.82 20.99 9.58
CA SER A 102 -7.45 21.10 10.98
C SER A 102 -5.98 20.71 11.07
N SER A 103 -5.14 21.73 11.13
CA SER A 103 -3.76 21.67 11.58
C SER A 103 -3.68 20.85 12.87
N CYS A 104 -2.87 19.80 12.84
CA CYS A 104 -2.22 19.18 14.00
C CYS A 104 -2.98 19.31 15.32
N LEU A 105 -4.01 18.47 15.55
CA LEU A 105 -4.44 18.19 16.91
C LEU A 105 -3.29 17.41 17.57
N ARG A 106 -2.39 18.13 18.24
CA ARG A 106 -1.52 17.57 19.27
C ARG A 106 -2.47 16.96 20.31
N LEU A 107 -2.56 15.63 20.32
CA LEU A 107 -3.17 14.88 21.41
C LEU A 107 -2.57 15.40 22.73
N PRO A 108 -3.37 15.77 23.74
CA PRO A 108 -2.82 16.11 25.05
C PRO A 108 -2.12 14.87 25.61
N SER A 109 -0.83 15.03 25.91
CA SER A 109 -0.01 14.06 26.63
C SER A 109 -0.45 14.01 28.09
N SER A 110 -1.60 13.39 28.38
CA SER A 110 -2.05 13.06 29.75
C SER A 110 -3.40 12.34 29.69
N TRP A 111 -3.36 11.02 29.55
CA TRP A 111 -4.41 10.14 30.09
C TRP A 111 -3.73 9.14 31.04
N ASP A 112 -3.17 9.67 32.13
CA ASP A 112 -2.91 8.87 33.32
C ASP A 112 -4.20 8.82 34.13
N HIS A 113 -5.00 7.80 33.90
CA HIS A 113 -6.06 7.44 34.83
C HIS A 113 -5.69 6.14 35.51
N LYS A 114 -5.23 6.32 36.76
CA LYS A 114 -5.04 5.28 37.76
C LYS A 114 -6.30 4.43 37.86
N CYS A 115 -6.15 3.13 37.69
CA CYS A 115 -7.12 2.16 38.17
C CYS A 115 -7.04 2.12 39.70
N ALA A 116 -8.18 2.31 40.36
CA ALA A 116 -8.45 1.78 41.69
C ALA A 116 -9.55 0.71 41.52
#